data_AF-A0A179DBT4-F1
#
_entry.id   AF-A0A179DBT4-F1
#
_cell.length_a   1.000
_cell.length_b   1.000
_cell.length_c   1.000
_cell.angle_alpha   90.00
_cell.angle_beta   90.00
_cell.angle_gamma   90.00
#
_symmetry.space_group_name_H-M   'P 1'
#
loop_
_entity.id
_entity.type
_entity.pdbx_description
1 polymer ?
#
loop_
_entity_poly.entity_id
_entity_poly.type
_entity_poly.pdbx_seq_one_letter_code
_entity_poly.pdbx_strand_id
1 'polypeptide(L)'
;MNKFPTGIQIEFFKLLNDELSIENFEHWVYETKELEFFFEQDDYLDFISLDFKDRHIIHEMKKIVDKYLNYGEYEKRKINRILADLISKNDDFSKSLIAAYDMYCDGYEFLDNIGMGYGLTFANEFFEFKDWMNLPIDEKSRRVNAIYKGIKTEAEKVQDWFDRKKIILTGEVDEIGHYGYIDNRTIEEKKPTGYSVINLDEKKSITYNSTLPKAGQTWLQKLFGN
;
A
#
# COMPACT_ATOMS: atom_id res chain seq x y z
N MET A 1 22.52 0.15 -12.74
CA MET A 1 22.01 -1.22 -12.97
C MET A 1 20.56 -1.14 -13.38
N ASN A 2 20.13 -1.91 -14.37
CA ASN A 2 18.73 -1.90 -14.83
C ASN A 2 17.86 -2.67 -13.83
N LYS A 3 16.70 -2.11 -13.49
CA LYS A 3 15.70 -2.80 -12.67
C LYS A 3 15.00 -3.87 -13.50
N PHE A 4 14.50 -4.91 -12.85
CA PHE A 4 13.72 -5.95 -13.52
C PHE A 4 12.46 -5.37 -14.19
N PRO A 5 11.96 -5.98 -15.28
CA PRO A 5 10.64 -5.67 -15.81
C PRO A 5 9.55 -5.83 -14.76
N THR A 6 8.45 -5.09 -14.94
CA THR A 6 7.28 -5.10 -14.05
C THR A 6 6.77 -6.50 -13.71
N GLY A 7 6.61 -7.38 -14.72
CA GLY A 7 6.10 -8.73 -14.51
C GLY A 7 7.00 -9.57 -13.61
N ILE A 8 8.32 -9.51 -13.84
CA ILE A 8 9.31 -10.21 -13.02
C ILE A 8 9.33 -9.66 -11.60
N GLN A 9 9.36 -8.34 -11.43
CA GLN A 9 9.32 -7.72 -10.10
C GLN A 9 8.11 -8.17 -9.28
N ILE A 10 6.93 -8.31 -9.91
CA ILE A 10 5.70 -8.73 -9.23
C ILE A 10 5.86 -10.10 -8.57
N GLU A 11 6.46 -11.08 -9.25
CA GLU A 11 6.63 -12.43 -8.67
C GLU A 11 7.58 -12.43 -7.48
N PHE A 12 8.68 -11.65 -7.55
CA PHE A 12 9.55 -11.44 -6.39
C PHE A 12 8.80 -10.79 -5.22
N PHE A 13 8.02 -9.74 -5.48
CA PHE A 13 7.28 -9.08 -4.42
C PHE A 13 6.18 -9.96 -3.82
N LYS A 14 5.51 -10.80 -4.60
CA LYS A 14 4.54 -11.76 -4.06
C LYS A 14 5.21 -12.71 -3.07
N LEU A 15 6.37 -13.25 -3.41
CA LEU A 15 7.14 -14.09 -2.48
C LEU A 15 7.54 -13.31 -1.22
N LEU A 16 8.07 -12.09 -1.37
CA LEU A 16 8.53 -11.27 -0.25
C LEU A 16 7.41 -10.79 0.71
N ASN A 17 6.15 -10.82 0.26
CA ASN A 17 4.97 -10.47 1.08
C ASN A 17 4.16 -11.70 1.52
N ASP A 18 4.73 -12.91 1.38
CA ASP A 18 4.08 -14.18 1.69
C ASP A 18 2.76 -14.44 0.90
N GLU A 19 2.62 -13.83 -0.29
CA GLU A 19 1.48 -14.04 -1.21
C GLU A 19 1.72 -15.23 -2.16
N LEU A 20 2.98 -15.66 -2.30
CA LEU A 20 3.39 -16.81 -3.11
C LEU A 20 4.30 -17.70 -2.27
N SER A 21 4.03 -19.00 -2.26
CA SER A 21 4.87 -19.96 -1.53
C SER A 21 6.24 -20.09 -2.20
N ILE A 22 7.26 -20.46 -1.41
CA ILE A 22 8.62 -20.68 -1.90
C ILE A 22 8.63 -21.75 -2.99
N GLU A 23 7.85 -22.82 -2.86
CA GLU A 23 7.78 -23.90 -3.85
C GLU A 23 7.21 -23.43 -5.19
N ASN A 24 6.13 -22.64 -5.15
CA ASN A 24 5.54 -22.09 -6.37
C ASN A 24 6.47 -21.07 -7.03
N PHE A 25 7.18 -20.27 -6.21
CA PHE A 25 8.18 -19.34 -6.71
C PHE A 25 9.38 -20.06 -7.34
N GLU A 26 9.90 -21.11 -6.71
CA GLU A 26 10.98 -21.94 -7.27
C GLU A 26 10.58 -22.53 -8.63
N HIS A 27 9.36 -23.05 -8.75
CA HIS A 27 8.84 -23.55 -10.02
C HIS A 27 8.84 -22.44 -11.09
N TRP A 28 8.33 -21.26 -10.74
CA TRP A 28 8.32 -20.11 -11.64
C TRP A 28 9.73 -19.69 -12.08
N VAL A 29 10.73 -19.72 -11.18
CA VAL A 29 12.13 -19.41 -11.50
C VAL A 29 12.65 -20.35 -12.59
N TYR A 30 12.44 -21.66 -12.46
CA TYR A 30 12.92 -22.63 -13.46
C TYR A 30 12.15 -22.60 -14.79
N GLU A 31 10.90 -22.16 -14.79
CA GLU A 31 10.12 -21.97 -16.02
C GLU A 31 10.50 -20.67 -16.76
N THR A 32 10.91 -19.64 -16.03
CA THR A 32 11.14 -18.28 -16.57
C THR A 32 12.57 -18.11 -17.06
N LYS A 33 12.89 -18.72 -18.21
CA LYS A 33 14.22 -18.67 -18.83
C LYS A 33 14.72 -17.25 -19.15
N GLU A 34 13.82 -16.29 -19.28
CA GLU A 34 14.18 -14.89 -19.58
C GLU A 34 14.86 -14.17 -18.40
N LEU A 35 14.82 -14.74 -17.18
CA LEU A 35 15.51 -14.17 -16.01
C LEU A 35 16.99 -13.93 -16.28
N GLU A 36 17.67 -14.86 -16.96
CA GLU A 36 19.10 -14.76 -17.30
C GLU A 36 19.46 -13.45 -18.02
N PHE A 37 18.55 -12.89 -18.82
CA PHE A 37 18.80 -11.66 -19.56
C PHE A 37 18.74 -10.39 -18.72
N PHE A 38 18.13 -10.44 -17.53
CA PHE A 38 17.93 -9.29 -16.66
C PHE A 38 18.91 -9.21 -15.50
N PHE A 39 19.52 -10.34 -15.15
CA PHE A 39 20.58 -10.40 -14.15
C PHE A 39 21.94 -10.00 -14.75
N GLU A 40 22.85 -9.54 -13.89
CA GLU A 40 24.27 -9.58 -14.22
C GLU A 40 24.74 -11.03 -14.11
N GLN A 41 25.73 -11.45 -14.90
CA GLN A 41 26.09 -12.86 -15.05
C GLN A 41 26.39 -13.55 -13.72
N ASP A 42 27.17 -12.90 -12.85
CA ASP A 42 27.55 -13.48 -11.55
C ASP A 42 26.34 -13.61 -10.63
N ASP A 43 25.48 -12.59 -10.56
CA ASP A 43 24.26 -12.63 -9.74
C ASP A 43 23.26 -13.68 -10.24
N TYR A 44 23.19 -13.91 -11.55
CA TYR A 44 22.35 -14.98 -12.09
C TYR A 44 22.83 -16.36 -11.62
N LEU A 45 24.14 -16.60 -11.70
CA LEU A 45 24.73 -17.87 -11.26
C LEU A 45 24.54 -18.07 -9.76
N ASP A 46 24.72 -17.03 -8.96
CA ASP A 46 24.46 -17.08 -7.52
C ASP A 46 22.98 -17.35 -7.23
N PHE A 47 22.07 -16.67 -7.94
CA PHE A 47 20.62 -16.81 -7.77
C PHE A 47 20.11 -18.20 -8.14
N ILE A 48 20.50 -18.74 -9.30
CA ILE A 48 20.04 -20.07 -9.74
C ILE A 48 20.67 -21.22 -8.92
N SER A 49 21.73 -20.93 -8.17
CA SER A 49 22.39 -21.88 -7.28
C SER A 49 21.81 -21.89 -5.85
N LEU A 50 20.83 -21.03 -5.55
CA LEU A 50 20.20 -21.00 -4.24
C LEU A 50 19.48 -22.31 -3.93
N ASP A 51 19.61 -22.79 -2.69
CA ASP A 51 18.80 -23.90 -2.17
C ASP A 51 17.47 -23.37 -1.65
N PHE A 52 16.42 -23.46 -2.48
CA PHE A 52 15.07 -23.00 -2.13
C PHE A 52 14.44 -23.77 -0.95
N LYS A 53 15.04 -24.86 -0.48
CA LYS A 53 14.59 -25.58 0.72
C LYS A 53 15.21 -25.03 2.01
N ASP A 54 16.18 -24.12 1.91
CA ASP A 54 16.78 -23.48 3.09
C ASP A 54 15.75 -22.58 3.78
N ARG A 55 15.65 -22.69 5.10
CA ARG A 55 14.77 -21.85 5.93
C ARG A 55 15.09 -20.35 5.89
N HIS A 56 16.29 -19.98 5.42
CA HIS A 56 16.79 -18.62 5.27
C HIS A 56 16.82 -18.17 3.80
N ILE A 57 16.21 -18.93 2.88
CA ILE A 57 16.21 -18.63 1.44
C ILE A 57 15.83 -17.19 1.11
N ILE A 58 14.81 -16.64 1.77
CA ILE A 58 14.36 -15.26 1.54
C ILE A 58 15.49 -14.26 1.81
N HIS A 59 16.25 -14.45 2.88
CA HIS A 59 17.36 -13.56 3.22
C HIS A 59 18.50 -13.68 2.21
N GLU A 60 18.89 -14.89 1.81
CA GLU A 60 19.95 -15.11 0.83
C GLU A 60 19.56 -14.58 -0.56
N MET A 61 18.31 -14.81 -0.97
CA MET A 61 17.75 -14.26 -2.21
C MET A 61 17.82 -12.73 -2.21
N LYS A 62 17.37 -12.06 -1.14
CA LYS A 62 17.36 -10.59 -1.05
C LYS A 62 18.73 -9.95 -1.27
N LYS A 63 19.81 -10.57 -0.76
CA LYS A 63 21.19 -10.10 -0.99
C LYS A 63 21.53 -9.94 -2.46
N ILE A 64 20.96 -10.78 -3.31
CA ILE A 64 21.19 -10.81 -4.76
C ILE A 64 20.18 -9.89 -5.46
N VAL A 65 18.89 -10.05 -5.14
CA VAL A 65 17.80 -9.50 -5.96
C VAL A 65 17.42 -8.06 -5.61
N ASP A 66 17.67 -7.58 -4.39
CA ASP A 66 17.22 -6.27 -3.91
C ASP A 66 17.72 -5.12 -4.82
N LYS A 67 18.94 -5.24 -5.33
CA LYS A 67 19.51 -4.25 -6.26
C LYS A 67 18.76 -4.17 -7.60
N TYR A 68 18.04 -5.21 -8.01
CA TYR A 68 17.21 -5.25 -9.22
C TYR A 68 15.74 -4.88 -8.98
N LEU A 69 15.28 -4.89 -7.73
CA LEU A 69 13.91 -4.55 -7.35
C LEU A 69 13.73 -3.04 -7.17
N ASN A 70 12.55 -2.55 -7.53
CA ASN A 70 12.15 -1.16 -7.33
C ASN A 70 11.00 -1.09 -6.31
N TYR A 71 11.37 -1.08 -5.03
CA TYR A 71 10.45 -1.02 -3.91
C TYR A 71 9.54 0.22 -3.96
N GLY A 72 10.10 1.39 -4.30
CA GLY A 72 9.32 2.62 -4.46
C GLY A 72 8.23 2.53 -5.54
N GLU A 73 8.55 1.95 -6.70
CA GLU A 73 7.57 1.74 -7.77
C GLU A 73 6.52 0.67 -7.40
N TYR A 74 6.92 -0.35 -6.63
CA TYR A 74 5.99 -1.35 -6.12
C TYR A 74 4.97 -0.75 -5.15
N GLU A 75 5.43 0.03 -4.16
CA GLU A 75 4.54 0.74 -3.25
C GLU A 75 3.64 1.73 -4.03
N LYS A 76 4.16 2.37 -5.09
CA LYS A 76 3.37 3.28 -5.92
C LYS A 76 2.23 2.54 -6.61
N ARG A 77 2.46 1.31 -7.09
CA ARG A 77 1.40 0.48 -7.68
C ARG A 77 0.33 0.10 -6.66
N LYS A 78 0.72 -0.27 -5.43
CA LYS A 78 -0.24 -0.57 -4.36
C LYS A 78 -1.17 0.61 -4.12
N ILE A 79 -0.61 1.81 -3.94
CA ILE A 79 -1.40 3.02 -3.69
C ILE A 79 -2.23 3.38 -4.93
N ASN A 80 -1.67 3.33 -6.13
CA ASN A 80 -2.41 3.61 -7.36
C ASN A 80 -3.61 2.67 -7.57
N ARG A 81 -3.53 1.41 -7.17
CA ARG A 81 -4.68 0.49 -7.21
C ARG A 81 -5.81 1.00 -6.31
N ILE A 82 -5.48 1.35 -5.07
CA ILE A 82 -6.44 1.93 -4.12
C ILE A 82 -7.06 3.22 -4.67
N LEU A 83 -6.24 4.14 -5.20
CA LEU A 83 -6.72 5.37 -5.80
C LEU A 83 -7.66 5.10 -6.98
N ALA A 84 -7.33 4.12 -7.85
CA ALA A 84 -8.17 3.76 -8.99
C ALA A 84 -9.54 3.23 -8.54
N ASP A 85 -9.61 2.41 -7.50
CA ASP A 85 -10.87 1.91 -6.94
C ASP A 85 -11.73 3.06 -6.37
N LEU A 86 -11.07 3.99 -5.66
CA LEU A 86 -11.72 5.18 -5.10
C LEU A 86 -12.22 6.16 -6.18
N ILE A 87 -11.47 6.34 -7.27
CA ILE A 87 -11.81 7.25 -8.37
C ILE A 87 -12.91 6.65 -9.26
N SER A 88 -12.85 5.34 -9.52
CA SER A 88 -13.81 4.65 -10.40
C SER A 88 -15.11 4.28 -9.67
N LYS A 89 -15.11 4.28 -8.34
CA LYS A 89 -16.25 3.87 -7.50
C LYS A 89 -16.73 2.46 -7.84
N ASN A 90 -15.78 1.54 -7.97
CA ASN A 90 -16.06 0.14 -8.22
C ASN A 90 -16.51 -0.59 -6.94
N ASP A 91 -16.73 -1.90 -7.04
CA ASP A 91 -17.19 -2.74 -5.92
C ASP A 91 -16.18 -2.81 -4.76
N ASP A 92 -14.90 -2.50 -5.03
CA ASP A 92 -13.84 -2.48 -4.03
C ASP A 92 -13.66 -1.10 -3.37
N PHE A 93 -14.44 -0.08 -3.75
CA PHE A 93 -14.37 1.28 -3.19
C PHE A 93 -14.28 1.30 -1.67
N SER A 94 -15.16 0.55 -0.98
CA SER A 94 -15.21 0.55 0.49
C SER A 94 -14.00 -0.14 1.13
N LYS A 95 -13.47 -1.18 0.48
CA LYS A 95 -12.25 -1.85 0.93
C LYS A 95 -11.04 -0.95 0.75
N SER A 96 -10.93 -0.32 -0.41
CA SER A 96 -9.84 0.59 -0.74
C SER A 96 -9.87 1.86 0.12
N LEU A 97 -11.05 2.28 0.58
CA LEU A 97 -11.18 3.37 1.55
C LEU A 97 -10.62 3.01 2.94
N ILE A 98 -10.87 1.78 3.41
CA ILE A 98 -10.28 1.27 4.66
C ILE A 98 -8.78 1.08 4.49
N ALA A 99 -8.34 0.51 3.36
CA ALA A 99 -6.93 0.33 3.06
C ALA A 99 -6.15 1.66 3.02
N ALA A 100 -6.78 2.76 2.59
CA ALA A 100 -6.17 4.08 2.65
C ALA A 100 -5.92 4.56 4.09
N TYR A 101 -6.75 4.17 5.05
CA TYR A 101 -6.51 4.43 6.47
C TYR A 101 -5.37 3.56 7.02
N ASP A 102 -5.35 2.27 6.67
CA ASP A 102 -4.25 1.38 7.07
C ASP A 102 -2.91 1.88 6.52
N MET A 103 -2.87 2.28 5.24
CA MET A 103 -1.69 2.88 4.62
C MET A 103 -1.27 4.19 5.30
N TYR A 104 -2.22 5.05 5.66
CA TYR A 104 -1.89 6.23 6.46
C TYR A 104 -1.21 5.84 7.78
N CYS A 105 -1.71 4.81 8.47
CA CYS A 105 -1.08 4.28 9.70
C CYS A 105 0.29 3.65 9.44
N ASP A 106 0.53 3.11 8.25
CA ASP A 106 1.83 2.57 7.81
C ASP A 106 2.82 3.68 7.39
N GLY A 107 2.51 4.95 7.65
CA GLY A 107 3.42 6.07 7.43
C GLY A 107 3.18 6.86 6.14
N TYR A 108 2.19 6.50 5.33
CA TYR A 108 1.82 7.27 4.12
C TYR A 108 1.02 8.53 4.48
N GLU A 109 1.61 9.46 5.23
CA GLU A 109 0.90 10.63 5.79
C GLU A 109 0.27 11.53 4.72
N PHE A 110 0.77 11.52 3.48
CA PHE A 110 0.12 12.25 2.38
C PHE A 110 -1.30 11.72 2.08
N LEU A 111 -1.66 10.53 2.53
CA LEU A 111 -3.02 9.98 2.46
C LEU A 111 -3.94 10.51 3.58
N ASP A 112 -3.50 11.39 4.48
CA ASP A 112 -4.28 11.91 5.62
C ASP A 112 -5.73 12.29 5.25
N ASN A 113 -5.92 13.09 4.19
CA ASN A 113 -7.25 13.49 3.74
C ASN A 113 -8.15 12.34 3.28
N ILE A 114 -7.61 11.20 2.88
CA ILE A 114 -8.39 10.02 2.48
C ILE A 114 -8.51 9.08 3.67
N GLY A 115 -7.37 8.68 4.24
CA GLY A 115 -7.25 7.71 5.32
C GLY A 115 -7.89 8.20 6.61
N MET A 116 -7.43 9.31 7.17
CA MET A 116 -8.11 9.92 8.33
C MET A 116 -9.41 10.57 7.89
N GLY A 117 -9.36 11.42 6.85
CA GLY A 117 -10.43 12.27 6.30
C GLY A 117 -11.76 11.59 5.98
N TYR A 118 -11.71 10.34 5.57
CA TYR A 118 -12.89 9.57 5.22
C TYR A 118 -12.80 8.12 5.71
N GLY A 119 -11.62 7.50 5.60
CA GLY A 119 -11.38 6.11 5.98
C GLY A 119 -11.66 5.83 7.45
N LEU A 120 -11.15 6.65 8.38
CA LEU A 120 -11.41 6.48 9.81
C LEU A 120 -12.89 6.67 10.15
N THR A 121 -13.55 7.69 9.60
CA THR A 121 -15.00 7.89 9.83
C THR A 121 -15.79 6.71 9.32
N PHE A 122 -15.45 6.22 8.12
CA PHE A 122 -16.10 5.06 7.52
C PHE A 122 -15.85 3.78 8.33
N ALA A 123 -14.61 3.55 8.78
CA ALA A 123 -14.25 2.39 9.60
C ALA A 123 -14.88 2.44 11.00
N ASN A 124 -14.93 3.60 11.65
CA ASN A 124 -15.51 3.74 12.99
C ASN A 124 -17.02 3.46 13.04
N GLU A 125 -17.72 3.59 11.91
CA GLU A 125 -19.15 3.22 11.81
C GLU A 125 -19.36 1.70 11.86
N PHE A 126 -18.32 0.88 11.61
CA PHE A 126 -18.39 -0.57 11.55
C PHE A 126 -17.28 -1.21 12.39
N PHE A 127 -17.67 -1.92 13.47
CA PHE A 127 -16.68 -2.62 14.31
C PHE A 127 -15.89 -3.67 13.50
N GLU A 128 -16.54 -4.32 12.54
CA GLU A 128 -15.89 -5.19 11.55
C GLU A 128 -16.39 -4.93 10.13
N PHE A 129 -15.55 -5.16 9.11
CA PHE A 129 -15.95 -5.03 7.70
C PHE A 129 -17.14 -5.93 7.31
N LYS A 130 -17.35 -7.05 8.03
CA LYS A 130 -18.53 -7.91 7.82
C LYS A 130 -19.83 -7.15 8.10
N ASP A 131 -19.83 -6.19 9.03
CA ASP A 131 -21.00 -5.41 9.40
C ASP A 131 -21.40 -4.50 8.25
N TRP A 132 -20.41 -3.89 7.57
CA TRP A 132 -20.63 -3.20 6.30
C TRP A 132 -21.21 -4.15 5.25
N MET A 133 -20.63 -5.34 5.08
CA MET A 133 -21.08 -6.31 4.08
C MET A 133 -22.52 -6.77 4.29
N ASN A 134 -23.02 -6.75 5.53
CA ASN A 134 -24.40 -7.12 5.86
C ASN A 134 -25.42 -5.99 5.60
N LEU A 135 -25.00 -4.77 5.29
CA LEU A 135 -25.92 -3.69 4.99
C LEU A 135 -26.68 -3.92 3.67
N PRO A 136 -27.96 -3.50 3.61
CA PRO A 136 -28.70 -3.40 2.36
C PRO A 136 -27.97 -2.58 1.28
N ILE A 137 -28.13 -2.97 0.01
CA ILE A 137 -27.41 -2.35 -1.12
C ILE A 137 -27.75 -0.87 -1.30
N ASP A 138 -28.99 -0.48 -1.02
CA ASP A 138 -29.47 0.90 -1.05
C ASP A 138 -28.82 1.74 0.05
N GLU A 139 -28.65 1.18 1.25
CA GLU A 139 -27.96 1.85 2.35
C GLU A 139 -26.48 2.04 2.04
N LYS A 140 -25.80 1.00 1.54
CA LYS A 140 -24.40 1.09 1.08
C LYS A 140 -24.23 2.17 0.02
N SER A 141 -25.11 2.16 -0.99
CA SER A 141 -25.10 3.13 -2.08
C SER A 141 -25.29 4.55 -1.57
N ARG A 142 -26.25 4.78 -0.67
CA ARG A 142 -26.50 6.08 -0.05
C ARG A 142 -25.28 6.60 0.70
N ARG A 143 -24.63 5.76 1.52
CA ARG A 143 -23.45 6.11 2.30
C ARG A 143 -22.26 6.45 1.40
N VAL A 144 -21.95 5.60 0.42
CA VAL A 144 -20.87 5.87 -0.56
C VAL A 144 -21.15 7.16 -1.33
N ASN A 145 -22.37 7.36 -1.82
CA ASN A 145 -22.74 8.56 -2.60
C ASN A 145 -22.55 9.86 -1.81
N ALA A 146 -22.75 9.85 -0.49
CA ALA A 146 -22.62 11.02 0.35
C ALA A 146 -21.17 11.56 0.41
N ILE A 147 -20.18 10.66 0.34
CA ILE A 147 -18.75 10.99 0.51
C ILE A 147 -17.95 10.94 -0.81
N TYR A 148 -18.48 10.26 -1.83
CA TYR A 148 -17.74 9.94 -3.05
C TYR A 148 -17.11 11.15 -3.75
N LYS A 149 -17.82 12.28 -3.87
CA LYS A 149 -17.28 13.47 -4.53
C LYS A 149 -16.01 13.99 -3.83
N GLY A 150 -16.00 13.99 -2.51
CA GLY A 150 -14.86 14.41 -1.69
C GLY A 150 -13.68 13.45 -1.87
N ILE A 151 -13.93 12.15 -1.70
CA ILE A 151 -12.93 11.10 -1.88
C ILE A 151 -12.31 11.13 -3.28
N LYS A 152 -13.12 11.22 -4.33
CA LYS A 152 -12.62 11.28 -5.72
C LYS A 152 -11.68 12.47 -5.91
N THR A 153 -12.06 13.63 -5.38
CA THR A 153 -11.24 14.85 -5.47
C THR A 153 -9.90 14.66 -4.76
N GLU A 154 -9.88 14.08 -3.55
CA GLU A 154 -8.63 13.82 -2.83
C GLU A 154 -7.80 12.74 -3.51
N ALA A 155 -8.41 11.65 -4.01
CA ALA A 155 -7.71 10.59 -4.71
C ALA A 155 -7.05 11.09 -6.01
N GLU A 156 -7.75 11.92 -6.80
CA GLU A 156 -7.19 12.55 -7.99
C GLU A 156 -6.02 13.50 -7.66
N LYS A 157 -6.06 14.21 -6.52
CA LYS A 157 -4.92 15.02 -6.05
C LYS A 157 -3.72 14.16 -5.70
N VAL A 158 -3.89 13.05 -4.98
CA VAL A 158 -2.78 12.15 -4.66
C VAL A 158 -2.18 11.56 -5.94
N GLN A 159 -3.01 11.20 -6.91
CA GLN A 159 -2.53 10.73 -8.21
C GLN A 159 -1.71 11.81 -8.94
N ASP A 160 -2.16 13.07 -8.96
CA ASP A 160 -1.39 14.20 -9.52
C ASP A 160 -0.04 14.38 -8.79
N TRP A 161 0.01 14.14 -7.48
CA TRP A 161 1.26 14.22 -6.73
C TRP A 161 2.28 13.17 -7.18
N PHE A 162 1.84 11.95 -7.50
CA PHE A 162 2.73 10.94 -8.07
C PHE A 162 3.17 11.28 -9.49
N ASP A 163 2.25 11.77 -10.33
CA ASP A 163 2.52 12.10 -11.74
C ASP A 163 3.51 13.26 -11.86
N ARG A 164 3.39 14.25 -10.96
CA ARG A 164 4.29 15.41 -10.89
C ARG A 164 5.52 15.17 -10.02
N LYS A 165 5.73 13.96 -9.49
CA LYS A 165 6.84 13.63 -8.57
C LYS A 165 6.89 14.54 -7.33
N LYS A 166 5.73 15.04 -6.90
CA LYS A 166 5.57 15.74 -5.62
C LYS A 166 5.67 14.77 -4.45
N ILE A 167 5.23 13.54 -4.64
CA ILE A 167 5.51 12.41 -3.76
C ILE A 167 6.31 11.38 -4.54
N ILE A 168 7.42 10.92 -3.96
CA ILE A 168 8.25 9.84 -4.50
C ILE A 168 8.43 8.80 -3.40
N LEU A 169 7.83 7.63 -3.59
CA LEU A 169 7.97 6.53 -2.63
C LEU A 169 9.36 5.91 -2.75
N THR A 170 9.97 5.62 -1.61
CA THR A 170 11.30 4.98 -1.56
C THR A 170 11.18 3.47 -1.41
N GLY A 171 10.12 3.02 -0.72
CA GLY A 171 9.97 1.63 -0.29
C GLY A 171 10.87 1.25 0.89
N GLU A 172 11.61 2.22 1.44
CA GLU A 172 12.34 2.06 2.70
C GLU A 172 11.35 2.11 3.86
N VAL A 173 11.70 1.40 4.94
CA VAL A 173 10.88 1.31 6.15
C VAL A 173 11.72 1.72 7.34
N ASP A 174 11.17 2.54 8.23
CA ASP A 174 11.85 2.97 9.46
C ASP A 174 11.86 1.89 10.56
N GLU A 175 12.46 2.19 11.71
CA GLU A 175 12.62 1.24 12.83
C GLU A 175 11.28 0.76 13.43
N ILE A 176 10.19 1.50 13.21
CA ILE A 176 8.86 1.19 13.73
C ILE A 176 7.88 0.68 12.66
N GLY A 177 8.35 0.52 11.42
CA GLY A 177 7.56 -0.08 10.34
C GLY A 177 6.91 0.93 9.40
N HIS A 178 7.23 2.23 9.48
CA HIS A 178 6.65 3.23 8.58
C HIS A 178 7.40 3.38 7.26
N TYR A 179 6.66 3.48 6.16
CA TYR A 179 7.23 3.66 4.84
C TYR A 179 7.72 5.08 4.59
N GLY A 180 8.95 5.18 4.10
CA GLY A 180 9.60 6.43 3.72
C GLY A 180 9.21 6.92 2.33
N TYR A 181 9.08 8.24 2.19
CA TYR A 181 8.84 8.90 0.92
C TYR A 181 9.47 10.31 0.90
N ILE A 182 9.78 10.80 -0.30
CA ILE A 182 10.24 12.17 -0.51
C ILE A 182 9.01 13.03 -0.83
N ASP A 183 8.81 14.10 -0.06
CA ASP A 183 7.67 15.01 -0.19
C ASP A 183 8.09 16.42 -0.63
N ASN A 184 7.99 16.63 -1.94
CA ASN A 184 8.25 17.90 -2.63
C ASN A 184 7.00 18.79 -2.75
N ARG A 185 5.89 18.47 -2.07
CA ARG A 185 4.71 19.35 -2.03
C ARG A 185 5.05 20.67 -1.32
N THR A 186 4.41 21.75 -1.75
CA THR A 186 4.47 23.05 -1.06
C THR A 186 3.79 22.99 0.31
N ILE A 187 4.08 23.94 1.20
CA ILE A 187 3.46 24.01 2.53
C ILE A 187 1.93 24.11 2.41
N GLU A 188 1.44 24.84 1.42
CA GLU A 188 0.02 24.99 1.11
C GLU A 188 -0.63 23.65 0.72
N GLU A 189 0.06 22.85 -0.09
CA GLU A 189 -0.42 21.53 -0.53
C GLU A 189 -0.40 20.48 0.57
N LYS A 190 0.42 20.67 1.62
CA LYS A 190 0.46 19.78 2.80
C LYS A 190 -0.65 20.07 3.81
N LYS A 191 -1.37 21.18 3.68
CA LYS A 191 -2.47 21.51 4.60
C LYS A 191 -3.63 20.52 4.42
N PRO A 192 -4.16 19.93 5.50
CA PRO A 192 -5.32 19.06 5.41
C PRO A 192 -6.53 19.79 4.80
N THR A 193 -7.23 19.11 3.89
CA THR A 193 -8.48 19.58 3.28
C THR A 193 -9.68 18.72 3.66
N GLY A 194 -9.46 17.53 4.25
CA GLY A 194 -10.51 16.60 4.70
C GLY A 194 -11.14 16.97 6.04
N TYR A 195 -10.35 17.51 6.98
CA TYR A 195 -10.84 18.07 8.24
C TYR A 195 -10.16 19.39 8.52
N SER A 196 -10.95 20.45 8.70
CA SER A 196 -10.42 21.72 9.19
C SER A 196 -9.82 21.48 10.58
N VAL A 197 -8.52 21.76 10.74
CA VAL A 197 -7.89 21.79 12.06
C VAL A 197 -8.76 22.67 12.96
N ILE A 198 -9.43 22.07 13.94
CA ILE A 198 -9.93 22.81 15.09
C ILE A 198 -8.67 23.46 15.67
N ASN A 199 -8.58 24.80 15.61
CA ASN A 199 -7.46 25.56 16.17
C ASN A 199 -7.12 25.00 17.56
N LEU A 200 -5.96 24.35 17.68
CA LEU A 200 -5.43 23.81 18.94
C LEU A 200 -4.93 24.90 19.89
N ASP A 201 -5.26 26.17 19.62
CA ASP A 201 -5.04 27.29 20.54
C ASP A 201 -6.11 27.35 21.66
N GLU A 202 -7.20 26.60 21.56
CA GLU A 202 -8.08 26.39 22.70
C GLU A 202 -7.73 25.11 23.44
N LYS A 203 -7.11 25.27 24.62
CA LYS A 203 -6.96 24.24 25.66
C LYS A 203 -8.31 23.58 25.95
N LYS A 204 -8.63 22.50 25.26
CA LYS A 204 -9.47 21.42 25.77
C LYS A 204 -8.75 20.11 25.50
N SER A 205 -8.09 19.63 26.55
CA SER A 205 -7.62 18.25 26.64
C SER A 205 -8.83 17.33 26.49
N ILE A 206 -8.98 16.72 25.32
CA ILE A 206 -9.81 15.53 25.16
C ILE A 206 -8.83 14.41 24.88
N THR A 207 -8.50 13.68 25.94
CA THR A 207 -7.73 12.44 25.88
C THR A 207 -8.56 11.43 25.10
N TYR A 208 -8.21 11.18 23.84
CA TYR A 208 -8.73 10.03 23.11
C TYR A 208 -7.90 8.80 23.50
N ASN A 209 -8.43 8.01 24.42
CA ASN A 209 -7.91 6.67 24.68
C ASN A 209 -8.41 5.74 23.57
N SER A 210 -7.66 5.61 22.47
CA SER A 210 -7.91 4.56 21.49
C SER A 210 -7.33 3.24 22.00
N THR A 211 -8.14 2.46 22.71
CA THR A 211 -7.87 1.04 22.94
C THR A 211 -8.33 0.25 21.72
N LEU A 212 -7.69 0.48 20.56
CA LEU A 212 -7.83 -0.42 19.42
C LEU A 212 -6.67 -1.43 19.50
N PRO A 213 -6.95 -2.73 19.58
CA PRO A 213 -5.90 -3.73 19.46
C PRO A 213 -5.22 -3.54 18.10
N LYS A 214 -3.88 -3.50 18.09
CA LYS A 214 -3.09 -3.56 16.85
C LYS A 214 -3.63 -4.74 16.04
N ALA A 215 -4.21 -4.46 14.88
CA ALA A 215 -4.63 -5.50 13.95
C ALA A 215 -3.37 -6.25 13.52
N GLY A 216 -3.12 -7.38 14.18
CA GLY A 216 -2.06 -8.31 13.81
C GLY A 216 -2.40 -8.96 12.48
N GLN A 217 -1.38 -9.04 11.63
CA GLN A 217 -1.37 -9.64 10.29
C GLN A 217 -2.20 -8.90 9.23
N THR A 218 -1.42 -8.25 8.36
CA THR A 218 -1.69 -7.44 7.17
C THR A 218 -2.91 -7.85 6.34
N TRP A 219 -3.93 -6.98 6.34
CA TRP A 219 -5.04 -6.96 5.36
C TRP A 219 -4.57 -6.90 3.89
N LEU A 220 -3.33 -6.45 3.64
CA LEU A 220 -2.69 -6.44 2.31
C LEU A 220 -2.71 -7.83 1.65
N GLN A 221 -2.50 -8.92 2.40
CA GLN A 221 -2.57 -10.29 1.86
C GLN A 221 -3.96 -10.65 1.29
N LYS A 222 -5.04 -10.01 1.75
CA LYS A 222 -6.41 -10.22 1.23
C LYS A 222 -6.76 -9.34 0.03
N LEU A 223 -6.02 -8.26 -0.20
CA LEU A 223 -6.22 -7.35 -1.35
C LEU A 223 -5.43 -7.76 -2.58
N PHE A 224 -4.27 -8.40 -2.38
CA PHE A 224 -3.37 -8.85 -3.44
C PHE A 224 -3.35 -10.37 -3.62
N GLY A 225 -3.91 -11.14 -2.68
CA GLY A 225 -4.11 -12.59 -2.78
C GLY A 225 -5.47 -12.98 -3.37
N ASN A 226 -5.50 -13.11 -4.70
CA ASN A 226 -6.18 -14.18 -5.45
C ASN A 226 -5.70 -14.13 -6.91
#